data_AF-A0A8C9F2P1-F1
#
_entry.id   AF-A0A8C9F2P1-F1
#
_cell.length_a   1.000
_cell.length_b   1.000
_cell.length_c   1.000
_cell.angle_alpha   90.00
_cell.angle_beta   90.00
_cell.angle_gamma   90.00
#
_symmetry.space_group_name_H-M   'P 1'
#
loop_
_entity.id
_entity.type
_entity.pdbx_description
1 polymer ?
#
loop_
_entity_poly.entity_id
_entity_poly.type
_entity_poly.pdbx_seq_one_letter_code
_entity_poly.pdbx_strand_id
1 'polypeptide(L)'
;NCHLYCSAFILLILAGANMSFFAISEVYVIESEWNDETPAKKVKLTCNTADEALPVYWKKGTELKGTGKTLIAEVKEFPDAGNYTCLSAKTHEIISYSFFLITKVDSNGKTFLKCEAKNYSGIFTCSWMTENESPSVKFTIRSLKGSPVARTDQSVTEYTTQCQKENYCPFAEEHQPTEMFLEVIDEVEYENYTSSFFIRDISEYTRNHHYSVSYIRAIFIFQLRVLEMFTAALFQLFVVNAAHHRQLKVFNSSTAVYLTFQRAIENWFHT
;
A
#
# COMPACT_ATOMS: atom_id res chain seq x y z
N ASN A 1 -24.48 -3.76 -23.23
CA ASN A 1 -24.70 -3.26 -24.60
C ASN A 1 -24.06 -1.89 -24.78
N CYS A 2 -22.81 -1.84 -25.26
CA CYS A 2 -22.19 -0.61 -25.75
C CYS A 2 -21.44 -0.94 -27.05
N HIS A 3 -22.15 -0.81 -28.15
CA HIS A 3 -21.71 -0.77 -29.56
C HIS A 3 -22.41 0.49 -30.12
N LEU A 4 -21.92 1.34 -31.04
CA LEU A 4 -20.96 1.20 -32.13
C LEU A 4 -20.67 2.63 -32.70
N TYR A 5 -19.41 2.91 -33.05
CA TYR A 5 -18.84 3.70 -34.18
C TYR A 5 -19.52 4.95 -34.80
N CYS A 6 -18.71 5.99 -35.08
CA CYS A 6 -18.55 6.72 -36.37
C CYS A 6 -17.76 8.04 -36.12
N SER A 7 -16.94 8.61 -36.99
CA SER A 7 -16.31 8.29 -38.27
C SER A 7 -15.22 9.36 -38.51
N ALA A 8 -14.30 9.08 -39.42
CA ALA A 8 -13.12 9.86 -39.74
C ALA A 8 -13.40 11.26 -40.33
N PHE A 9 -12.51 12.23 -40.01
CA PHE A 9 -12.21 13.40 -40.83
C PHE A 9 -10.70 13.65 -40.79
N ILE A 10 -10.03 13.48 -41.94
CA ILE A 10 -8.64 13.87 -42.18
C ILE A 10 -8.68 15.13 -43.04
N LEU A 11 -8.02 16.20 -42.59
CA LEU A 11 -7.64 17.34 -43.42
C LEU A 11 -6.29 17.89 -42.93
N LEU A 12 -5.28 17.79 -43.79
CA LEU A 12 -3.91 18.29 -43.63
C LEU A 12 -3.87 19.82 -43.73
N ILE A 13 -3.09 20.46 -42.84
CA ILE A 13 -2.36 21.70 -43.16
C ILE A 13 -0.94 21.60 -42.56
N LEU A 14 0.07 21.71 -43.45
CA LEU A 14 1.48 21.88 -43.14
C LEU A 14 1.74 23.32 -42.70
N ALA A 15 2.27 23.54 -41.51
CA ALA A 15 2.97 24.78 -41.15
C ALA A 15 3.94 24.54 -39.98
N GLY A 16 5.24 24.72 -40.25
CA GLY A 16 6.27 25.01 -39.24
C GLY A 16 6.57 23.89 -38.24
N ALA A 17 7.43 22.95 -38.64
CA ALA A 17 8.24 22.25 -37.65
C ALA A 17 9.22 23.27 -37.04
N ASN A 18 8.76 24.01 -36.03
CA ASN A 18 9.67 24.45 -34.98
C ASN A 18 10.20 23.16 -34.37
N MET A 19 11.37 22.73 -34.85
CA MET A 19 12.13 21.62 -34.29
C MET A 19 12.62 22.08 -32.92
N SER A 20 11.68 22.13 -31.98
CA SER A 20 11.97 22.15 -30.56
C SER A 20 12.70 20.85 -30.29
N PHE A 21 14.02 20.93 -30.19
CA PHE A 21 14.81 19.84 -29.62
C PHE A 21 14.36 19.69 -28.17
N PHE A 22 13.39 18.80 -27.95
CA PHE A 22 13.11 18.33 -26.61
C PHE A 22 14.26 17.42 -26.21
N ALA A 23 15.05 17.84 -25.23
CA ALA A 23 15.98 16.95 -24.56
C ALA A 23 15.16 15.82 -23.93
N ILE A 24 15.45 14.57 -24.33
CA ILE A 24 14.76 13.38 -23.86
C ILE A 24 15.27 13.05 -22.44
N SER A 25 14.34 12.79 -21.53
CA SER A 25 14.61 12.35 -20.14
C SER A 25 14.53 10.84 -20.05
N GLU A 26 15.61 10.19 -19.63
CA GLU A 26 15.57 8.78 -19.20
C GLU A 26 15.73 8.72 -17.68
N VAL A 27 14.84 8.01 -16.98
CA VAL A 27 14.91 7.80 -15.54
C VAL A 27 15.32 6.37 -15.26
N TYR A 28 16.39 6.18 -14.49
CA TYR A 28 16.90 4.87 -14.08
C TYR A 28 16.74 4.69 -12.58
N VAL A 29 16.11 3.60 -12.16
CA VAL A 29 16.03 3.19 -10.76
C VAL A 29 17.09 2.12 -10.51
N ILE A 30 17.98 2.39 -9.55
CA ILE A 30 19.16 1.58 -9.26
C ILE A 30 19.06 1.03 -7.84
N GLU A 31 18.81 -0.27 -7.73
CA GLU A 31 18.96 -1.00 -6.47
C GLU A 31 20.44 -1.05 -6.07
N SER A 32 20.75 -0.64 -4.84
CA SER A 32 22.10 -0.58 -4.29
C SER A 32 22.16 -1.09 -2.85
N GLU A 33 23.15 -1.94 -2.57
CA GLU A 33 23.51 -2.41 -1.23
C GLU A 33 24.64 -1.55 -0.65
N TRP A 34 24.41 -0.99 0.53
CA TRP A 34 25.30 0.00 1.13
C TRP A 34 26.18 -0.66 2.19
N ASN A 35 27.11 -1.49 1.73
CA ASN A 35 28.11 -2.13 2.57
C ASN A 35 29.51 -2.00 1.93
N ASP A 36 30.57 -2.22 2.69
CA ASP A 36 31.95 -2.06 2.21
C ASP A 36 32.38 -3.17 1.23
N GLU A 37 31.67 -4.30 1.21
CA GLU A 37 32.00 -5.49 0.43
C GLU A 37 31.43 -5.43 -1.00
N THR A 38 30.25 -4.83 -1.17
CA THR A 38 29.52 -4.75 -2.42
C THR A 38 30.06 -3.56 -3.24
N PRO A 39 30.57 -3.80 -4.46
CA PRO A 39 31.10 -2.74 -5.32
C PRO A 39 29.97 -1.90 -5.94
N ALA A 40 30.34 -0.72 -6.44
CA ALA A 40 29.42 0.15 -7.16
C ALA A 40 28.85 -0.53 -8.41
N LYS A 41 27.58 -0.27 -8.70
CA LYS A 41 26.91 -0.79 -9.90
C LYS A 41 27.32 0.04 -11.12
N LYS A 42 27.68 -0.65 -12.21
CA LYS A 42 28.10 -0.02 -13.47
C LYS A 42 26.91 0.13 -14.40
N VAL A 43 26.54 1.37 -14.71
CA VAL A 43 25.43 1.70 -15.61
C VAL A 43 25.97 2.36 -16.87
N LYS A 44 25.63 1.80 -18.03
CA LYS A 44 26.04 2.33 -19.34
C LYS A 44 25.01 3.35 -19.81
N LEU A 45 25.38 4.63 -19.82
CA LEU A 45 24.62 5.71 -20.42
C LEU A 45 25.06 5.91 -21.88
N THR A 46 24.10 6.15 -22.77
CA THR A 46 24.38 6.44 -24.19
C THR A 46 23.71 7.76 -24.56
N CYS A 47 24.49 8.69 -25.11
CA CYS A 47 23.98 10.00 -25.48
C CYS A 47 23.10 9.86 -26.72
N ASN A 48 21.88 10.39 -26.64
CA ASN A 48 20.90 10.29 -27.70
C ASN A 48 21.17 11.33 -28.81
N THR A 49 22.21 11.09 -29.60
CA THR A 49 22.58 11.87 -30.80
C THR A 49 22.41 11.03 -32.05
N ALA A 50 21.78 11.60 -33.07
CA ALA A 50 21.64 11.00 -34.40
C ALA A 50 22.97 10.96 -35.18
N ASP A 51 23.89 11.87 -34.86
CA ASP A 51 25.23 11.92 -35.43
C ASP A 51 26.23 11.21 -34.50
N GLU A 52 26.74 10.06 -34.96
CA GLU A 52 27.74 9.23 -34.26
C GLU A 52 29.12 9.91 -34.17
N ALA A 53 29.44 10.81 -35.10
CA ALA A 53 30.71 11.52 -35.15
C ALA A 53 30.70 12.82 -34.33
N LEU A 54 29.55 13.20 -33.77
CA LEU A 54 29.43 14.40 -32.95
C LEU A 54 30.25 14.22 -31.66
N PRO A 55 31.25 15.08 -31.41
CA PRO A 55 32.01 15.02 -30.17
C PRO A 55 31.11 15.51 -29.02
N VAL A 56 30.96 14.68 -27.99
CA VAL A 56 30.13 14.96 -26.81
C VAL A 56 30.88 14.68 -25.52
N TYR A 57 30.42 15.27 -24.42
CA TYR A 57 30.93 15.02 -23.08
C TYR A 57 29.80 14.99 -22.06
N TRP A 58 30.06 14.36 -20.91
CA TRP A 58 29.09 14.16 -19.85
C TRP A 58 29.44 14.94 -18.60
N LYS A 59 28.43 15.55 -17.98
CA LYS A 59 28.54 16.24 -16.71
C LYS A 59 27.53 15.72 -15.69
N LYS A 60 27.90 15.83 -14.42
CA LYS A 60 27.00 15.67 -13.28
C LYS A 60 27.14 16.91 -12.41
N GLY A 61 26.12 17.78 -12.40
CA GLY A 61 26.26 19.12 -11.86
C GLY A 61 27.38 19.89 -12.56
N THR A 62 28.44 20.24 -11.85
CA THR A 62 29.62 20.94 -12.39
C THR A 62 30.76 20.02 -12.79
N GLU A 63 30.74 18.75 -12.38
CA GLU A 63 31.84 17.80 -12.55
C GLU A 63 31.81 17.14 -13.93
N LEU A 64 32.97 17.06 -14.60
CA LEU A 64 33.13 16.32 -15.84
C LEU A 64 33.27 14.82 -15.54
N LYS A 65 32.35 14.00 -16.04
CA LYS A 65 32.34 12.55 -15.79
C LYS A 65 32.96 11.73 -16.91
N GLY A 66 32.98 12.25 -18.14
CA GLY A 66 33.62 11.55 -19.26
C GLY A 66 33.39 12.21 -20.61
N THR A 67 34.06 11.70 -21.63
CA THR A 67 33.96 12.16 -23.02
C THR A 67 33.56 11.01 -23.94
N GLY A 68 32.86 11.32 -25.02
CA GLY A 68 32.37 10.34 -25.98
C GLY A 68 30.91 9.97 -25.76
N LYS A 69 30.35 9.26 -26.75
CA LYS A 69 28.91 8.96 -26.82
C LYS A 69 28.43 8.10 -25.65
N THR A 70 29.27 7.22 -25.13
CA THR A 70 28.95 6.32 -24.02
C THR A 70 29.67 6.75 -22.75
N LEU A 71 28.97 6.76 -21.62
CA LEU A 71 29.54 6.89 -20.28
C LEU A 71 29.23 5.64 -19.46
N ILE A 72 30.22 5.11 -18.74
CA ILE A 72 30.00 4.10 -17.70
C ILE A 72 30.01 4.82 -16.37
N ALA A 73 28.84 4.98 -15.76
CA ALA A 73 28.70 5.55 -14.43
C ALA A 73 28.78 4.45 -13.38
N GLU A 74 29.58 4.68 -12.34
CA GLU A 74 29.63 3.84 -11.15
C GLU A 74 28.70 4.48 -10.11
N VAL A 75 27.70 3.72 -9.66
CA VAL A 75 26.66 4.21 -8.75
C VAL A 75 26.60 3.30 -7.54
N LYS A 76 26.86 3.87 -6.36
CA LYS A 76 26.74 3.16 -5.08
C LYS A 76 25.82 3.90 -4.12
N GLU A 77 26.05 5.20 -3.93
CA GLU A 77 25.38 5.99 -2.90
C GLU A 77 24.66 7.21 -3.50
N PHE A 78 23.87 7.93 -2.70
CA PHE A 78 23.13 9.12 -3.16
C PHE A 78 23.99 10.19 -3.86
N PRO A 79 25.25 10.46 -3.46
CA PRO A 79 26.11 11.37 -4.21
C PRO A 79 26.38 10.96 -5.66
N ASP A 80 26.16 9.70 -6.03
CA ASP A 80 26.29 9.21 -7.41
C ASP A 80 24.98 9.32 -8.22
N ALA A 81 23.86 9.57 -7.54
CA ALA A 81 22.53 9.70 -8.13
C ALA A 81 22.25 11.11 -8.70
N GLY A 82 21.07 11.30 -9.29
CA GLY A 82 20.64 12.59 -9.87
C GLY A 82 20.96 12.72 -11.36
N ASN A 83 21.08 13.96 -11.83
CA ASN A 83 21.07 14.27 -13.26
C ASN A 83 22.47 14.18 -13.92
N TYR A 84 22.61 13.26 -14.87
CA TYR A 84 23.72 13.16 -15.80
C TYR A 84 23.34 13.79 -17.13
N THR A 85 24.09 14.80 -17.55
CA THR A 85 23.79 15.57 -18.75
C THR A 85 24.84 15.32 -19.82
N CYS A 86 24.39 14.96 -21.02
CA CYS A 86 25.23 14.88 -22.20
C CYS A 86 25.18 16.22 -22.95
N LEU A 87 26.35 16.77 -23.24
CA LEU A 87 26.49 18.06 -23.92
C LEU A 87 27.36 17.94 -25.18
N SER A 88 27.06 18.78 -26.17
CA SER A 88 27.87 18.97 -27.36
C SER A 88 29.22 19.58 -26.99
N ALA A 89 30.33 18.99 -27.43
CA ALA A 89 31.66 19.55 -27.23
C ALA A 89 31.89 20.86 -28.01
N LYS A 90 31.10 21.11 -29.06
CA LYS A 90 31.24 22.30 -29.91
C LYS A 90 30.38 23.47 -29.43
N THR A 91 29.11 23.20 -29.11
CA THR A 91 28.13 24.25 -28.78
C THR A 91 27.85 24.36 -27.27
N HIS A 92 28.29 23.38 -26.47
CA HIS A 92 27.97 23.26 -25.05
C HIS A 92 26.45 23.16 -24.75
N GLU A 93 25.65 22.88 -25.76
CA GLU A 93 24.22 22.67 -25.62
C GLU A 93 23.94 21.27 -25.06
N ILE A 94 22.88 21.18 -24.25
CA ILE A 94 22.39 19.92 -23.70
C ILE A 94 21.72 19.13 -24.83
N ILE A 95 22.20 17.91 -25.06
CA ILE A 95 21.64 16.99 -26.06
C ILE A 95 20.62 16.08 -25.39
N SER A 96 20.99 15.49 -24.25
CA SER A 96 20.14 14.56 -23.50
C SER A 96 20.51 14.59 -22.02
N TYR A 97 19.59 14.11 -21.19
CA TYR A 97 19.84 13.93 -19.77
C TYR A 97 19.27 12.62 -19.26
N SER A 98 19.96 12.03 -18.30
CA SER A 98 19.60 10.78 -17.64
C SER A 98 19.56 11.02 -16.14
N PHE A 99 18.45 10.68 -15.50
CA PHE A 99 18.26 10.89 -14.06
C PHE A 99 18.34 9.56 -13.32
N PHE A 100 19.25 9.47 -12.35
CA PHE A 100 19.41 8.29 -11.50
C PHE A 100 18.68 8.45 -10.18
N LEU A 101 17.86 7.45 -9.88
CA LEU A 101 17.22 7.22 -8.59
C LEU A 101 17.86 5.98 -7.95
N ILE A 102 18.00 5.98 -6.63
CA ILE A 102 18.56 4.84 -5.88
C ILE A 102 17.51 4.25 -4.95
N THR A 103 17.41 2.92 -4.98
CA THR A 103 16.66 2.13 -3.99
C THR A 103 17.65 1.41 -3.11
N LYS A 104 17.59 1.67 -1.80
CA LYS A 104 18.44 0.98 -0.84
C LYS A 104 17.87 -0.40 -0.55
N VAL A 105 18.67 -1.46 -0.74
CA VAL A 105 18.23 -2.85 -0.54
C VAL A 105 17.87 -3.15 0.93
N ASP A 106 18.54 -2.49 1.88
CA ASP A 106 18.25 -2.62 3.32
C ASP A 106 17.26 -1.57 3.85
N SER A 107 16.65 -0.76 2.97
CA SER A 107 15.53 0.08 3.38
C SER A 107 14.33 -0.82 3.63
N ASN A 108 14.25 -1.36 4.85
CA ASN A 108 12.97 -1.68 5.46
C ASN A 108 12.23 -0.35 5.74
N GLY A 109 12.00 0.45 4.70
CA GLY A 109 11.22 1.67 4.76
C GLY A 109 9.86 1.27 5.32
N LYS A 110 9.62 1.63 6.58
CA LYS A 110 8.34 1.30 7.24
C LYS A 110 7.33 2.39 6.90
N THR A 111 7.13 2.66 5.62
CA THR A 111 6.00 3.50 5.22
C THR A 111 4.73 2.70 5.47
N PHE A 112 4.04 3.04 6.54
CA PHE A 112 2.80 2.37 6.94
C PHE A 112 1.67 2.83 6.02
N LEU A 113 1.43 2.10 4.93
CA LEU A 113 0.31 2.34 4.04
C LEU A 113 -0.96 1.69 4.59
N LYS A 114 -1.93 2.51 4.95
CA LYS A 114 -3.23 2.07 5.48
C LYS A 114 -4.33 2.48 4.52
N CYS A 115 -5.23 1.57 4.18
CA CYS A 115 -6.39 1.87 3.34
C CYS A 115 -7.69 1.54 4.07
N GLU A 116 -8.71 2.38 3.92
CA GLU A 116 -10.01 2.25 4.56
C GLU A 116 -11.13 2.60 3.59
N ALA A 117 -12.21 1.80 3.59
CA ALA A 117 -13.40 2.06 2.79
C ALA A 117 -14.61 2.31 3.71
N LYS A 118 -15.39 3.34 3.40
CA LYS A 118 -16.63 3.62 4.17
C LYS A 118 -17.75 2.64 3.85
N ASN A 119 -17.75 2.12 2.62
CA ASN A 119 -18.78 1.21 2.09
C ASN A 119 -18.21 0.43 0.89
N TYR A 120 -19.03 -0.46 0.34
CA TYR A 120 -18.75 -1.19 -0.90
C TYR A 120 -19.09 -0.34 -2.14
N SER A 121 -18.73 0.94 -2.18
CA SER A 121 -18.95 1.77 -3.38
C SER A 121 -17.78 1.73 -4.37
N GLY A 122 -16.67 1.09 -4.00
CA GLY A 122 -15.43 1.14 -4.77
C GLY A 122 -14.58 2.36 -4.48
N ILE A 123 -15.03 3.25 -3.59
CA ILE A 123 -14.28 4.42 -3.11
C ILE A 123 -13.64 4.08 -1.76
N PHE A 124 -12.33 4.33 -1.67
CA PHE A 124 -11.55 4.12 -0.45
C PHE A 124 -10.53 5.24 -0.29
N THR A 125 -10.10 5.44 0.95
CA THR A 125 -9.07 6.41 1.31
C THR A 125 -7.85 5.64 1.78
N CYS A 126 -6.68 5.96 1.23
CA CYS A 126 -5.42 5.45 1.74
C CYS A 126 -4.62 6.59 2.39
N SER A 127 -3.98 6.28 3.51
CA SER A 127 -3.08 7.18 4.20
C SER A 127 -1.74 6.51 4.48
N TRP A 128 -0.69 7.31 4.47
CA TRP A 128 0.66 6.89 4.84
C TRP A 128 1.37 8.04 5.56
N MET A 129 2.33 7.67 6.41
CA MET A 129 3.17 8.59 7.14
C MET A 129 4.59 8.47 6.61
N THR A 130 5.27 9.61 6.50
CA THR A 130 6.70 9.68 6.22
C THR A 130 7.41 10.29 7.42
N GLU A 131 8.58 9.74 7.76
CA GLU A 131 9.47 10.31 8.77
C GLU A 131 10.21 11.54 8.21
N ASN A 132 10.30 11.67 6.89
CA ASN A 132 11.00 12.78 6.24
C ASN A 132 10.07 13.97 6.04
N GLU A 133 10.36 15.07 6.73
CA GLU A 133 9.73 16.40 6.53
C GLU A 133 10.18 17.09 5.22
N SER A 134 10.82 16.36 4.29
CA SER A 134 11.36 16.91 3.06
C SER A 134 10.25 17.55 2.22
N PRO A 135 10.33 18.86 1.88
CA PRO A 135 9.31 19.54 1.07
C PRO A 135 9.30 19.07 -0.40
N SER A 136 10.26 18.22 -0.80
CA SER A 136 10.52 17.76 -2.16
C SER A 136 9.98 16.36 -2.46
N VAL A 137 9.36 15.67 -1.49
CA VAL A 137 8.86 14.29 -1.70
C VAL A 137 7.75 14.28 -2.75
N LYS A 138 7.91 13.44 -3.76
CA LYS A 138 6.92 13.21 -4.82
C LYS A 138 6.30 11.84 -4.65
N PHE A 139 4.97 11.82 -4.65
CA PHE A 139 4.17 10.60 -4.52
C PHE A 139 3.43 10.33 -5.83
N THR A 140 3.58 9.10 -6.37
CA THR A 140 2.86 8.67 -7.58
C THR A 140 2.06 7.40 -7.31
N ILE A 141 0.81 7.37 -7.77
CA ILE A 141 -0.08 6.21 -7.67
C ILE A 141 -0.39 5.72 -9.07
N ARG A 142 0.02 4.50 -9.41
CA ARG A 142 -0.05 4.01 -10.81
C ARG A 142 -1.37 3.37 -11.21
N SER A 143 -2.10 2.78 -10.26
CA SER A 143 -3.27 1.93 -10.58
C SER A 143 -4.63 2.58 -10.28
N LEU A 144 -4.65 3.78 -9.73
CA LEU A 144 -5.87 4.41 -9.19
C LEU A 144 -5.88 5.90 -9.49
N LYS A 145 -7.08 6.43 -9.74
CA LYS A 145 -7.28 7.89 -9.81
C LYS A 145 -7.31 8.45 -8.39
N GLY A 146 -6.32 9.24 -8.05
CA GLY A 146 -6.22 9.93 -6.76
C GLY A 146 -5.00 10.84 -6.72
N SER A 147 -5.17 12.03 -6.14
CA SER A 147 -4.04 12.94 -5.87
C SER A 147 -3.76 12.92 -4.37
N PRO A 148 -2.51 12.75 -3.94
CA PRO A 148 -2.13 12.84 -2.53
C PRO A 148 -2.33 14.26 -1.98
N VAL A 149 -2.88 14.35 -0.78
CA VAL A 149 -3.08 15.58 -0.02
C VAL A 149 -2.37 15.44 1.32
N ALA A 150 -1.46 16.37 1.61
CA ALA A 150 -0.71 16.41 2.85
C ALA A 150 -1.57 17.01 3.98
N ARG A 151 -1.52 16.37 5.15
CA ARG A 151 -2.08 16.87 6.41
C ARG A 151 -0.96 16.86 7.45
N THR A 152 -0.48 18.04 7.79
CA THR A 152 0.59 18.21 8.78
C THR A 152 -0.03 18.33 10.17
N ASP A 153 0.35 17.43 11.09
CA ASP A 153 0.00 17.57 12.51
C ASP A 153 1.29 17.53 13.36
N GLN A 154 1.77 18.72 13.70
CA GLN A 154 2.83 19.13 14.67
C GLN A 154 4.18 18.37 14.73
N SER A 155 4.32 17.15 14.20
CA SER A 155 5.55 16.33 14.19
C SER A 155 5.59 15.23 13.12
N VAL A 156 4.46 14.85 12.51
CA VAL A 156 4.41 13.86 11.42
C VAL A 156 3.50 14.38 10.30
N THR A 157 3.97 14.27 9.06
CA THR A 157 3.13 14.60 7.90
C THR A 157 2.42 13.34 7.42
N GLU A 158 1.09 13.31 7.58
CA GLU A 158 0.25 12.26 7.03
C GLU A 158 -0.19 12.67 5.62
N TYR A 159 0.10 11.81 4.64
CA TYR A 159 -0.42 11.96 3.29
C TYR A 159 -1.66 11.10 3.15
N THR A 160 -2.71 11.68 2.57
CA THR A 160 -3.98 11.00 2.35
C THR A 160 -4.38 11.12 0.90
N THR A 161 -4.99 10.09 0.34
CA THR A 161 -5.54 10.15 -1.01
C THR A 161 -6.84 9.37 -1.07
N GLN A 162 -7.80 9.92 -1.82
CA GLN A 162 -9.02 9.22 -2.14
C GLN A 162 -8.87 8.55 -3.50
N CYS A 163 -9.15 7.26 -3.55
CA CYS A 163 -9.07 6.44 -4.74
C CYS A 163 -10.45 5.86 -5.09
N GLN A 164 -10.68 5.67 -6.39
CA GLN A 164 -11.86 4.99 -6.91
C GLN A 164 -11.43 3.84 -7.83
N LYS A 165 -11.93 2.64 -7.56
CA LYS A 165 -11.73 1.46 -8.41
C LYS A 165 -12.51 1.63 -9.72
N GLU A 166 -11.84 1.53 -10.86
CA GLU A 166 -12.49 1.59 -12.16
C GLU A 166 -13.36 0.35 -12.40
N ASN A 167 -14.48 0.51 -13.12
CA ASN A 167 -15.41 -0.57 -13.47
C ASN A 167 -15.88 -1.40 -12.27
N TYR A 168 -16.12 -0.74 -11.14
CA TYR A 168 -16.51 -1.41 -9.91
C TYR A 168 -17.99 -1.79 -9.86
N CYS A 169 -18.27 -3.01 -9.40
CA CYS A 169 -19.63 -3.54 -9.19
C CYS A 169 -19.86 -3.84 -7.70
N PRO A 170 -20.65 -3.03 -6.98
CA PRO A 170 -20.87 -3.16 -5.52
C PRO A 170 -21.38 -4.50 -5.01
N PHE A 171 -22.14 -5.23 -5.84
CA PHE A 171 -22.84 -6.46 -5.44
C PHE A 171 -22.22 -7.73 -6.00
N ALA A 172 -21.15 -7.61 -6.79
CA ALA A 172 -20.43 -8.76 -7.32
C ALA A 172 -19.38 -9.23 -6.31
N GLU A 173 -19.14 -10.53 -6.25
CA GLU A 173 -18.05 -11.08 -5.45
C GLU A 173 -16.70 -10.62 -6.01
N GLU A 174 -15.85 -10.06 -5.15
CA GLU A 174 -14.49 -9.68 -5.52
C GLU A 174 -13.59 -10.92 -5.59
N HIS A 175 -13.33 -11.40 -6.81
CA HIS A 175 -12.44 -12.55 -7.05
C HIS A 175 -10.95 -12.19 -7.06
N GLN A 176 -10.62 -10.92 -7.33
CA GLN A 176 -9.24 -10.43 -7.38
C GLN A 176 -9.06 -9.26 -6.41
N PRO A 177 -7.95 -9.23 -5.65
CA PRO A 177 -7.66 -8.12 -4.78
C PRO A 177 -7.37 -6.87 -5.60
N THR A 178 -7.56 -5.71 -4.99
CA THR A 178 -7.14 -4.43 -5.52
C THR A 178 -5.68 -4.24 -5.18
N GLU A 179 -4.85 -4.01 -6.19
CA GLU A 179 -3.42 -3.72 -6.01
C GLU A 179 -3.20 -2.19 -6.06
N MET A 180 -2.55 -1.67 -5.03
CA MET A 180 -2.12 -0.29 -4.96
C MET A 180 -0.60 -0.24 -5.00
N PHE A 181 -0.08 0.59 -5.91
CA PHE A 181 1.34 0.86 -6.06
C PHE A 181 1.58 2.33 -5.70
N LEU A 182 2.31 2.55 -4.62
CA LEU A 182 2.76 3.86 -4.17
C LEU A 182 4.25 3.98 -4.45
N GLU A 183 4.62 4.93 -5.30
CA GLU A 183 6.01 5.32 -5.52
C GLU A 183 6.31 6.59 -4.74
N VAL A 184 7.40 6.56 -3.99
CA VAL A 184 7.90 7.69 -3.20
C VAL A 184 9.26 8.06 -3.74
N ILE A 185 9.41 9.31 -4.17
CA ILE A 185 10.70 9.86 -4.60
C ILE A 185 11.04 11.02 -3.66
N ASP A 186 12.08 10.85 -2.85
CA ASP A 186 12.65 11.90 -2.01
C ASP A 186 14.01 12.32 -2.57
N GLU A 187 14.06 13.46 -3.24
CA GLU A 187 15.20 13.97 -4.02
C GLU A 187 15.76 12.99 -5.08
N VAL A 188 16.55 12.01 -4.64
CA VAL A 188 17.18 10.96 -5.46
C VAL A 188 16.97 9.55 -4.90
N GLU A 189 16.34 9.43 -3.75
CA GLU A 189 15.91 8.16 -3.18
C GLU A 189 14.57 7.75 -3.80
N TYR A 190 14.46 6.47 -4.17
CA TYR A 190 13.23 5.88 -4.68
C TYR A 190 12.84 4.69 -3.81
N GLU A 191 11.62 4.76 -3.30
CA GLU A 191 10.96 3.68 -2.60
C GLU A 191 9.66 3.33 -3.32
N ASN A 192 9.32 2.03 -3.31
CA ASN A 192 8.03 1.58 -3.77
C ASN A 192 7.34 0.75 -2.69
N TYR A 193 6.04 0.93 -2.59
CA TYR A 193 5.19 0.19 -1.67
C TYR A 193 4.04 -0.40 -2.44
N THR A 194 3.87 -1.71 -2.29
CA THR A 194 2.74 -2.44 -2.88
C THR A 194 1.83 -2.92 -1.77
N SER A 195 0.54 -2.64 -1.89
CA SER A 195 -0.49 -3.16 -0.99
C SER A 195 -1.57 -3.85 -1.79
N SER A 196 -2.03 -5.00 -1.28
CA SER A 196 -3.04 -5.83 -1.92
C SER A 196 -4.16 -6.11 -0.93
N PHE A 197 -5.39 -5.73 -1.27
CA PHE A 197 -6.54 -5.84 -0.37
C PHE A 197 -7.86 -6.01 -1.13
N PHE A 198 -8.86 -6.61 -0.48
CA PHE A 198 -10.24 -6.58 -0.96
C PHE A 198 -11.00 -5.42 -0.30
N ILE A 199 -11.95 -4.80 -1.02
CA ILE A 199 -12.72 -3.67 -0.45
C ILE A 199 -13.52 -4.12 0.78
N ARG A 200 -14.01 -5.36 0.78
CA ARG A 200 -14.68 -5.98 1.94
C ARG A 200 -13.83 -6.05 3.22
N ASP A 201 -12.51 -6.17 3.08
CA ASP A 201 -11.60 -6.35 4.23
C ASP A 201 -11.20 -4.99 4.83
N ILE A 202 -11.14 -3.95 4.01
CA ILE A 202 -10.83 -2.57 4.44
C ILE A 202 -12.08 -1.77 4.82
N SER A 203 -13.28 -2.34 4.62
CA SER A 203 -14.53 -1.67 4.96
C SER A 203 -14.69 -1.50 6.48
N GLU A 204 -14.99 -0.29 6.93
CA GLU A 204 -15.24 -0.02 8.34
C GLU A 204 -16.50 -0.76 8.86
N TYR A 205 -17.44 -1.05 7.96
CA TYR A 205 -18.69 -1.77 8.29
C TYR A 205 -18.42 -3.21 8.77
N THR A 206 -17.48 -3.92 8.13
CA THR A 206 -17.15 -5.30 8.49
C THR A 206 -16.34 -5.38 9.79
N ARG A 207 -15.42 -4.43 10.04
CA ARG A 207 -14.72 -4.32 11.32
C ARG A 207 -15.71 -4.16 12.48
N ASN A 208 -16.64 -3.22 12.38
CA ASN A 208 -17.62 -2.96 13.45
C ASN A 208 -18.59 -4.14 13.69
N HIS A 209 -18.95 -4.89 12.64
CA HIS A 209 -19.75 -6.12 12.79
C HIS A 209 -18.98 -7.24 13.46
N HIS A 210 -17.70 -7.45 13.10
CA HIS A 210 -16.88 -8.48 13.73
C HIS A 210 -16.62 -8.18 15.22
N TYR A 211 -16.38 -6.91 15.58
CA TYR A 211 -16.31 -6.50 16.99
C TYR A 211 -17.64 -6.71 17.72
N SER A 212 -18.78 -6.39 17.10
CA SER A 212 -20.09 -6.59 17.69
C SER A 212 -20.39 -8.07 17.94
N VAL A 213 -20.08 -8.96 16.99
CA VAL A 213 -20.29 -10.41 17.13
C VAL A 213 -19.35 -11.02 18.19
N SER A 214 -18.09 -10.59 18.25
CA SER A 214 -17.15 -11.02 19.30
C SER A 214 -17.56 -10.52 20.68
N TYR A 215 -18.02 -9.28 20.80
CA TYR A 215 -18.48 -8.71 22.07
C TYR A 215 -19.75 -9.41 22.57
N ILE A 216 -20.70 -9.71 21.68
CA ILE A 216 -21.91 -10.48 22.01
C ILE A 216 -21.54 -11.90 22.45
N ARG A 217 -20.61 -12.58 21.74
CA ARG A 217 -20.10 -13.90 22.17
C ARG A 217 -19.46 -13.84 23.56
N ALA A 218 -18.64 -12.83 23.85
CA ALA A 218 -17.99 -12.66 25.14
C ALA A 218 -19.01 -12.39 26.27
N ILE A 219 -20.02 -11.54 26.03
CA ILE A 219 -21.10 -11.32 26.99
C ILE A 219 -21.88 -12.60 27.26
N PHE A 220 -22.21 -13.37 26.22
CA PHE A 220 -22.98 -14.61 26.38
C PHE A 220 -22.19 -15.65 27.20
N ILE A 221 -20.89 -15.80 26.93
CA ILE A 221 -19.99 -16.67 27.70
C ILE A 221 -19.90 -16.21 29.16
N PHE A 222 -19.78 -14.91 29.40
CA PHE A 222 -19.71 -14.36 30.75
C PHE A 222 -21.01 -14.60 31.53
N GLN A 223 -22.17 -14.34 30.92
CA GLN A 223 -23.49 -14.60 31.53
C GLN A 223 -23.70 -16.09 31.84
N LEU A 224 -23.28 -16.98 30.94
CA LEU A 224 -23.38 -18.42 31.15
C LEU A 224 -22.55 -18.88 32.36
N ARG A 225 -21.31 -18.39 32.49
CA ARG A 225 -20.45 -18.69 33.65
C ARG A 225 -21.01 -18.14 34.96
N VAL A 226 -21.61 -16.96 34.94
CA VAL A 226 -22.29 -16.39 36.12
C VAL A 226 -23.46 -17.28 36.53
N LEU A 227 -24.27 -17.76 35.59
CA LEU A 227 -25.38 -18.66 35.86
C LEU A 227 -24.91 -20.02 36.42
N GLU A 228 -23.81 -20.57 35.90
CA GLU A 228 -23.17 -21.78 36.46
C GLU A 228 -22.71 -21.57 37.92
N MET A 229 -22.13 -20.40 38.24
CA MET A 229 -21.75 -20.08 39.61
C MET A 229 -22.96 -19.96 40.55
N PHE A 230 -24.05 -19.32 40.11
CA PHE A 230 -25.27 -19.21 40.92
C PHE A 230 -25.95 -20.56 41.14
N THR A 231 -26.01 -21.41 40.12
CA THR A 231 -26.58 -22.76 40.26
C THR A 231 -25.73 -23.64 41.18
N ALA A 232 -24.41 -23.55 41.11
CA ALA A 232 -23.52 -24.24 42.04
C ALA A 232 -23.69 -23.74 43.50
N ALA A 233 -23.81 -22.43 43.70
CA ALA A 233 -24.02 -21.84 45.03
C ALA A 233 -25.38 -22.25 45.64
N LEU A 234 -26.45 -22.23 44.84
CA LEU A 234 -27.77 -22.70 45.26
C LEU A 234 -27.75 -24.19 45.58
N PHE A 235 -27.03 -25.01 44.80
CA PHE A 235 -26.87 -26.43 45.08
C PHE A 235 -26.14 -26.66 46.42
N GLN A 236 -25.08 -25.92 46.71
CA GLN A 236 -24.38 -25.99 48.01
C GLN A 236 -25.28 -25.58 49.18
N LEU A 237 -26.03 -24.48 49.05
CA LEU A 237 -27.03 -24.05 50.04
C LEU A 237 -28.12 -25.10 50.27
N PHE A 238 -28.60 -25.75 49.21
CA PHE A 238 -29.58 -26.83 49.31
C PHE A 238 -29.01 -28.09 49.96
N VAL A 239 -27.75 -28.47 49.69
CA VAL A 239 -27.09 -29.61 50.34
C VAL A 239 -26.88 -29.34 51.83
N VAL A 240 -26.49 -28.13 52.22
CA VAL A 240 -26.34 -27.74 53.63
C VAL A 240 -27.69 -27.73 54.36
N ASN A 241 -28.76 -27.23 53.73
CA ASN A 241 -30.11 -27.28 54.31
C ASN A 241 -30.68 -28.70 54.38
N ALA A 242 -30.40 -29.54 53.38
CA ALA A 242 -30.82 -30.94 53.37
C ALA A 242 -30.06 -31.80 54.40
N ALA A 243 -28.81 -31.45 54.73
CA ALA A 243 -28.07 -32.08 55.81
C ALA A 243 -28.68 -31.79 57.20
N HIS A 244 -29.39 -30.67 57.35
CA HIS A 244 -30.05 -30.28 58.60
C HIS A 244 -31.46 -30.90 58.76
N HIS A 245 -32.05 -31.45 57.69
CA HIS A 245 -33.37 -32.10 57.71
C HIS A 245 -33.29 -33.47 57.04
N ARG A 246 -33.22 -34.55 57.83
CA ARG A 246 -33.42 -35.93 57.32
C ARG A 246 -34.83 -36.08 56.75
N GLN A 247 -35.01 -35.97 55.45
CA GLN A 247 -35.94 -36.76 54.63
C GLN A 247 -35.58 -36.59 53.14
N LEU A 248 -35.08 -37.65 52.51
CA LEU A 248 -34.79 -37.72 51.07
C LEU A 248 -35.89 -38.52 50.38
N LYS A 249 -36.64 -37.89 49.47
CA LYS A 249 -37.26 -38.52 48.30
C LYS A 249 -37.64 -37.43 47.30
N VAL A 250 -37.49 -37.76 46.01
CA VAL A 250 -37.63 -36.91 44.80
C VAL A 250 -36.32 -36.24 44.38
N PHE A 251 -35.47 -36.99 43.64
CA PHE A 251 -34.21 -36.47 43.08
C PHE A 251 -33.90 -37.00 41.67
N ASN A 252 -34.91 -37.22 40.82
CA ASN A 252 -34.71 -37.77 39.47
C ASN A 252 -35.22 -36.92 38.30
N SER A 253 -35.85 -35.76 38.55
CA SER A 253 -36.46 -34.96 37.47
C SER A 253 -35.61 -33.77 36.98
N SER A 254 -34.77 -33.16 37.83
CA SER A 254 -34.06 -31.91 37.46
C SER A 254 -32.76 -32.13 36.69
N THR A 255 -32.05 -33.24 36.91
CA THR A 255 -30.82 -33.59 36.17
C THR A 255 -31.08 -33.94 34.71
N ALA A 256 -32.23 -34.57 34.43
CA ALA A 256 -32.63 -34.89 33.05
C ALA A 256 -32.95 -33.63 32.23
N VAL A 257 -33.60 -32.63 32.83
CA VAL A 257 -33.91 -31.35 32.17
C VAL A 257 -32.63 -30.56 31.85
N TYR A 258 -31.65 -30.55 32.76
CA TYR A 258 -30.38 -29.87 32.56
C TYR A 258 -29.55 -30.48 31.43
N LEU A 259 -29.42 -31.81 31.39
CA LEU A 259 -28.69 -32.51 30.31
C LEU A 259 -29.34 -32.35 28.93
N THR A 260 -30.66 -32.22 28.88
CA THR A 260 -31.40 -31.99 27.62
C THR A 260 -31.17 -30.57 27.10
N PHE A 261 -31.09 -29.58 28.01
CA PHE A 261 -30.80 -28.19 27.65
C PHE A 261 -29.34 -28.02 27.19
N GLN A 262 -28.40 -28.73 27.83
CA GLN A 262 -26.98 -28.71 27.47
C GLN A 262 -26.72 -29.29 26.06
N ARG A 263 -27.41 -30.38 25.69
CA ARG A 263 -27.35 -30.97 24.33
C ARG A 263 -27.95 -30.06 23.24
N ALA A 264 -29.00 -29.31 23.57
CA ALA A 264 -29.61 -28.37 22.62
C ALA A 264 -28.67 -27.20 22.31
N ILE A 265 -27.84 -26.79 23.29
CA ILE A 265 -26.83 -25.74 23.11
C ILE A 265 -25.65 -26.24 22.28
N GLU A 266 -25.13 -27.45 22.53
CA GLU A 266 -24.03 -28.02 21.73
C GLU A 266 -24.37 -28.18 20.25
N ASN A 267 -25.61 -28.57 19.92
CA ASN A 267 -26.08 -28.67 18.53
C ASN A 267 -26.22 -27.30 17.86
N TRP A 268 -26.48 -26.23 18.62
CA TRP A 268 -26.56 -24.87 18.08
C TRP A 268 -25.17 -24.27 17.77
N PHE A 269 -24.11 -24.75 18.42
CA PHE A 269 -22.72 -24.32 18.17
C PHE A 269 -22.10 -24.90 16.87
N HIS A 270 -22.67 -25.97 16.30
CA HIS A 270 -22.15 -26.65 15.12
C HIS A 270 -22.84 -26.30 13.79
N THR A 271 -23.79 -25.36 13.81
CA THR A 271 -24.48 -24.84 12.61
C THR A 271 -24.10 -23.38 12.40
#